data_AF-A0A815ZX50-F1
#
_entry.id   AF-A0A815ZX50-F1
#
_cell.length_a   1.000
_cell.length_b   1.000
_cell.length_c   1.000
_cell.angle_alpha   90.00
_cell.angle_beta   90.00
_cell.angle_gamma   90.00
#
_symmetry.space_group_name_H-M   'P 1'
#
loop_
_entity.id
_entity.type
_entity.pdbx_description
1 polymer ?
#
loop_
_entity_poly.entity_id
_entity_poly.type
_entity_poly.pdbx_seq_one_letter_code
_entity_poly.pdbx_strand_id
1 'polypeptide(L)'
;MLPSLRIRQYSISSSSLWNSEVVTLTVDILNTPALSGVVQYYGVTSNYLSSLKEGNRISCNVRASNLAFHPPEDTKTPIVMIAAGTGIAPFCGFVQERAEQSVCGREIGRTILSYGCR
;
A
#
# COMPACT_ATOMS: atom_id res chain seq x y z
N MET A 1 -25.30 -11.55 -19.78
CA MET A 1 -25.49 -11.05 -18.40
C MET A 1 -24.16 -10.52 -17.89
N LEU A 2 -24.15 -9.42 -17.13
CA LEU A 2 -22.92 -8.82 -16.58
C LEU A 2 -22.69 -9.28 -15.13
N PRO A 3 -21.45 -9.58 -14.71
CA PRO A 3 -21.14 -9.91 -13.32
C PRO A 3 -21.20 -8.67 -12.42
N SER A 4 -21.41 -8.90 -11.12
CA SER A 4 -21.31 -7.83 -10.11
C SER A 4 -19.91 -7.23 -10.04
N LEU A 5 -19.83 -5.95 -9.67
CA LEU A 5 -18.56 -5.25 -9.56
C LEU A 5 -17.72 -5.81 -8.40
N ARG A 6 -16.49 -6.24 -8.72
CA ARG A 6 -15.55 -6.78 -7.73
C ARG A 6 -14.79 -5.70 -6.96
N ILE A 7 -14.55 -5.94 -5.68
CA ILE A 7 -13.65 -5.12 -4.85
C ILE A 7 -12.20 -5.31 -5.34
N ARG A 8 -11.42 -4.22 -5.35
CA ARG A 8 -9.97 -4.25 -5.60
C ARG A 8 -9.22 -4.08 -4.29
N GLN A 9 -8.18 -4.88 -4.10
CA GLN A 9 -7.37 -4.88 -2.89
C GLN A 9 -6.11 -4.05 -3.13
N TYR A 10 -5.73 -3.28 -2.12
CA TYR A 10 -4.52 -2.47 -2.11
C TYR A 10 -3.81 -2.69 -0.78
N SER A 11 -2.48 -2.78 -0.81
CA SER A 11 -1.69 -2.77 0.42
C SER A 11 -1.73 -1.38 1.03
N ILE A 12 -2.06 -1.31 2.32
CA ILE A 12 -1.97 -0.08 3.10
C ILE A 12 -0.50 0.36 3.17
N SER A 13 -0.25 1.66 2.95
CA SER A 13 1.10 2.24 2.93
C SER A 13 1.44 3.13 4.13
N SER A 14 0.61 3.08 5.17
CA SER A 14 0.82 3.77 6.45
C SER A 14 0.84 2.79 7.62
N SER A 15 1.41 3.23 8.75
CA SER A 15 1.29 2.56 10.04
C SER A 15 0.17 3.19 10.86
N SER A 16 -0.59 2.36 11.58
CA SER A 16 -1.59 2.82 12.54
C SER A 16 -0.98 3.38 13.83
N LEU A 17 0.33 3.17 14.09
CA LEU A 17 1.04 3.84 15.19
C LEU A 17 1.23 5.33 14.92
N TRP A 18 1.40 5.71 13.65
CA TRP A 18 1.51 7.11 13.27
C TRP A 18 0.15 7.82 13.36
N ASN A 19 -0.89 7.19 12.81
CA ASN A 19 -2.25 7.68 12.88
C ASN A 19 -3.25 6.53 12.70
N SER A 20 -4.10 6.28 13.69
CA SER A 20 -5.09 5.19 13.67
C SER A 20 -6.35 5.53 12.85
N GLU A 21 -6.58 6.80 12.51
CA GLU A 21 -7.74 7.28 11.78
C GLU A 21 -7.44 7.50 10.27
N VAL A 22 -6.17 7.45 9.88
CA VAL A 22 -5.74 7.74 8.51
C VAL A 22 -5.05 6.54 7.87
N VAL A 23 -5.52 6.18 6.68
CA VAL A 23 -4.93 5.14 5.83
C VAL A 23 -4.43 5.76 4.54
N THR A 24 -3.19 5.44 4.16
CA THR A 24 -2.65 5.82 2.85
C THR A 24 -2.58 4.60 1.93
N LEU A 25 -2.71 4.83 0.63
CA LEU A 25 -2.56 3.82 -0.41
C LEU A 25 -1.54 4.31 -1.45
N THR A 26 -0.75 3.39 -2.00
CA THR A 26 0.12 3.65 -3.15
C THR A 26 -0.47 2.93 -4.37
N VAL A 27 -0.96 3.68 -5.35
CA VAL A 27 -1.78 3.15 -6.45
C VAL A 27 -1.09 3.40 -7.79
N ASP A 28 -0.90 2.35 -8.57
CA ASP A 28 -0.48 2.46 -9.97
C ASP A 28 -1.70 2.76 -10.85
N ILE A 29 -1.57 3.76 -11.72
CA ILE A 29 -2.68 4.18 -12.58
C ILE A 29 -2.63 3.39 -13.88
N LEU A 30 -3.42 2.32 -13.94
CA LEU A 30 -3.54 1.52 -15.15
C LEU A 30 -4.25 2.32 -16.26
N ASN A 31 -3.45 2.81 -17.20
CA ASN A 31 -3.88 3.54 -18.38
C ASN A 31 -3.00 3.10 -19.56
N THR A 32 -3.52 2.24 -20.42
CA THR A 32 -2.75 1.58 -21.48
C THR A 32 -3.64 1.39 -22.72
N PRO A 33 -3.08 1.27 -23.94
CA PRO A 33 -3.88 0.84 -25.09
C PRO A 33 -4.62 -0.47 -24.81
N ALA A 34 -5.90 -0.55 -25.16
CA ALA A 34 -6.65 -1.78 -24.98
C ALA A 34 -6.07 -2.90 -25.83
N LEU A 35 -5.99 -4.10 -25.26
CA LEU A 35 -5.59 -5.30 -26.01
C LEU A 35 -6.58 -5.63 -27.14
N SER A 36 -7.81 -5.10 -27.08
CA SER A 36 -8.80 -5.18 -28.16
C SER A 36 -8.54 -4.21 -29.33
N GLY A 37 -7.49 -3.38 -29.25
CA GLY A 37 -6.99 -2.57 -30.35
C GLY A 37 -7.30 -1.07 -30.25
N VAL A 38 -8.56 -0.68 -30.45
CA VAL A 38 -8.87 0.68 -30.94
C VAL A 38 -9.04 1.74 -29.83
N VAL A 39 -9.28 1.34 -28.59
CA VAL A 39 -9.62 2.26 -27.49
C VAL A 39 -8.59 2.26 -26.38
N GLN A 40 -8.52 3.35 -25.63
CA GLN A 40 -7.72 3.40 -24.40
C GLN A 40 -8.38 2.52 -23.33
N TYR A 41 -7.59 1.70 -22.65
CA TYR A 41 -8.04 0.91 -21.51
C TYR A 41 -7.69 1.61 -20.20
N TYR A 42 -8.72 1.89 -19.43
CA TYR A 42 -8.61 2.46 -18.09
C TYR A 42 -8.93 1.40 -17.05
N GLY A 43 -8.01 1.16 -16.12
CA GLY A 43 -8.29 0.39 -14.92
C GLY A 43 -9.38 1.08 -14.11
N VAL A 44 -10.47 0.37 -13.85
CA VAL A 44 -11.69 0.94 -13.23
C VAL A 44 -11.38 1.59 -11.89
N THR A 45 -10.79 0.85 -10.93
CA THR A 45 -10.55 1.38 -9.57
C THR A 45 -9.38 2.35 -9.51
N SER A 46 -8.30 2.13 -10.26
CA SER A 46 -7.14 3.03 -10.23
C SER A 46 -7.49 4.42 -10.76
N ASN A 47 -8.21 4.52 -11.89
CA ASN A 47 -8.63 5.81 -12.44
C ASN A 47 -9.77 6.46 -11.63
N TYR A 48 -10.65 5.65 -11.03
CA TYR A 48 -11.61 6.15 -10.06
C TYR A 48 -10.87 6.84 -8.90
N LEU A 49 -9.91 6.17 -8.26
CA LEU A 49 -9.14 6.73 -7.16
C LEU A 49 -8.35 7.97 -7.57
N SER A 50 -7.74 8.00 -8.76
CA SER A 50 -7.01 9.18 -9.24
C SER A 50 -7.90 10.39 -9.56
N SER A 51 -9.19 10.16 -9.77
CA SER A 51 -10.16 11.24 -10.04
C SER A 51 -10.74 11.88 -8.77
N LEU A 52 -10.52 11.26 -7.61
CA LEU A 52 -11.06 11.73 -6.34
C LEU A 52 -10.39 13.02 -5.89
N LYS A 53 -11.16 13.83 -5.16
CA LYS A 53 -10.72 15.06 -4.51
C LYS A 53 -10.99 14.97 -3.01
N GLU A 54 -10.34 15.84 -2.25
CA GLU A 54 -10.61 16.01 -0.82
C GLU A 54 -12.11 16.20 -0.57
N GLY A 55 -12.61 15.58 0.50
CA GLY A 55 -14.04 15.56 0.85
C GLY A 55 -14.87 14.52 0.11
N ASN A 56 -14.36 13.85 -0.93
CA ASN A 56 -15.06 12.73 -1.54
C ASN A 56 -15.13 11.53 -0.58
N ARG A 57 -16.24 10.81 -0.62
CA ARG A 57 -16.46 9.59 0.18
C ARG A 57 -16.25 8.36 -0.69
N ILE A 58 -15.55 7.38 -0.15
CA ILE A 58 -15.35 6.07 -0.77
C ILE A 58 -15.95 4.97 0.10
N SER A 59 -16.43 3.90 -0.51
CA SER A 59 -16.81 2.68 0.20
C SER A 59 -15.63 1.71 0.18
N CYS A 60 -15.14 1.35 1.36
CA CYS A 60 -14.01 0.45 1.53
C CYS A 60 -14.15 -0.37 2.82
N ASN A 61 -13.37 -1.45 2.91
CA ASN A 61 -13.27 -2.29 4.10
C ASN A 61 -11.80 -2.70 4.28
N VAL A 62 -11.34 -2.77 5.53
CA VAL A 62 -10.00 -3.25 5.86
C VAL A 62 -10.00 -4.76 5.94
N ARG A 63 -9.24 -5.40 5.05
CA ARG A 63 -8.97 -6.84 5.10
C ARG A 63 -7.63 -7.07 5.78
N ALA A 64 -7.61 -7.88 6.83
CA ALA A 64 -6.37 -8.29 7.48
C ALA A 64 -5.42 -8.98 6.49
N SER A 65 -4.14 -8.61 6.55
CA SER A 65 -3.06 -9.30 5.84
C SER A 65 -2.78 -10.67 6.45
N ASN A 66 -2.02 -11.49 5.72
CA ASN A 66 -1.43 -12.70 6.30
C ASN A 66 -0.49 -12.29 7.44
N LEU A 67 -0.57 -12.96 8.59
CA LEU A 67 0.31 -12.73 9.74
C LEU A 67 1.80 -12.85 9.38
N ALA A 68 2.14 -13.69 8.40
CA ALA A 68 3.50 -13.82 7.88
C ALA A 68 4.04 -12.53 7.20
N PHE A 69 3.17 -11.56 6.92
CA PHE A 69 3.50 -10.28 6.31
C PHE A 69 3.32 -9.12 7.30
N HIS A 70 3.58 -9.37 8.57
CA HIS A 70 3.67 -8.36 9.61
C HIS A 70 5.16 -8.17 9.98
N PRO A 71 5.55 -6.99 10.49
CA PRO A 71 6.88 -6.83 11.07
C PRO A 71 7.08 -7.83 12.23
N PRO A 72 8.32 -8.29 12.48
CA PRO A 72 8.61 -9.08 13.68
C PRO A 72 8.18 -8.35 14.95
N GLU A 73 7.64 -9.09 15.93
CA GLU A 73 7.23 -8.52 17.22
C GLU A 73 8.41 -7.91 17.98
N ASP A 74 9.58 -8.56 17.92
CA ASP A 74 10.82 -8.01 18.45
C ASP A 74 11.38 -6.96 17.48
N THR A 75 11.33 -5.70 17.91
CA THR A 75 11.80 -4.54 17.16
C THR A 75 13.30 -4.58 16.89
N LYS A 76 14.08 -5.37 17.62
CA LYS A 76 15.53 -5.56 17.41
C LYS A 76 15.84 -6.55 16.28
N THR A 77 14.86 -7.33 15.85
CA THR A 77 15.01 -8.24 14.70
C THR A 77 15.33 -7.41 13.45
N PRO A 78 16.44 -7.68 12.74
CA PRO A 78 16.76 -7.00 11.51
C PRO A 78 15.78 -7.40 10.40
N ILE A 79 15.42 -6.45 9.54
CA ILE A 79 14.52 -6.69 8.41
C ILE A 79 15.18 -6.28 7.09
N VAL A 80 14.96 -7.11 6.07
CA VAL A 80 15.32 -6.82 4.68
C VAL A 80 14.04 -6.79 3.87
N MET A 81 13.75 -5.64 3.30
CA MET A 81 12.58 -5.38 2.46
C MET A 81 13.04 -5.24 1.03
N ILE A 82 12.37 -5.95 0.11
CA ILE A 82 12.69 -5.94 -1.32
C ILE A 82 11.42 -5.55 -2.05
N ALA A 83 11.48 -4.45 -2.80
CA ALA A 83 10.33 -3.90 -3.49
C ALA A 83 10.68 -3.40 -4.89
N ALA A 84 9.70 -3.42 -5.78
CA ALA A 84 9.78 -2.76 -7.07
C ALA A 84 8.44 -2.07 -7.38
N GLY A 85 8.50 -0.89 -7.99
CA GLY A 85 7.32 -0.11 -8.34
C GLY A 85 6.38 0.10 -7.16
N THR A 86 5.09 -0.21 -7.31
CA THR A 86 4.09 -0.10 -6.24
C THR A 86 4.17 -1.20 -5.18
N GLY A 87 5.03 -2.21 -5.36
CA GLY A 87 5.34 -3.19 -4.32
C GLY A 87 5.98 -2.59 -3.06
N ILE A 88 6.38 -1.32 -3.10
CA ILE A 88 6.85 -0.57 -1.93
C ILE A 88 5.75 -0.25 -0.91
N ALA A 89 4.48 -0.26 -1.34
CA ALA A 89 3.35 0.19 -0.53
C ALA A 89 3.37 -0.29 0.94
N PRO A 90 3.37 -1.60 1.24
CA PRO A 90 3.36 -2.05 2.64
C PRO A 90 4.65 -1.71 3.40
N PHE A 91 5.77 -1.59 2.72
CA PHE A 91 7.04 -1.26 3.36
C PHE A 91 7.13 0.21 3.77
N CYS A 92 6.38 1.11 3.12
CA CYS A 92 6.18 2.47 3.66
C CYS A 92 5.56 2.40 5.07
N GLY A 93 4.55 1.54 5.26
CA GLY A 93 3.96 1.28 6.57
C GLY A 93 4.96 0.68 7.56
N PHE A 94 5.79 -0.28 7.15
CA PHE A 94 6.80 -0.88 8.03
C PHE A 94 7.88 0.12 8.46
N VAL A 95 8.34 0.96 7.53
CA VAL A 95 9.33 2.01 7.83
C VAL A 95 8.73 3.03 8.79
N GLN A 96 7.49 3.45 8.56
CA GLN A 96 6.78 4.37 9.45
C GLN A 96 6.56 3.76 10.84
N GLU A 97 6.11 2.51 10.92
CA GLU A 97 5.97 1.75 12.17
C GLU A 97 7.27 1.75 13.00
N ARG A 98 8.40 1.41 12.36
CA ARG A 98 9.70 1.37 13.05
C ARG A 98 10.20 2.77 13.42
N ALA A 99 9.89 3.79 12.62
CA ALA A 99 10.19 5.18 12.96
C ALA A 99 9.43 5.62 14.23
N GLU A 100 8.12 5.35 14.31
CA GLU A 100 7.31 5.67 15.49
C GLU A 100 7.78 4.90 16.73
N GLN A 101 8.13 3.62 16.58
CA GLN A 101 8.71 2.82 17.65
C GLN A 101 10.06 3.39 18.13
N SER A 102 10.90 3.85 17.22
CA SER A 102 12.18 4.51 17.55
C SER A 102 11.97 5.82 18.30
N VAL A 103 11.01 6.65 17.87
CA VAL A 103 10.66 7.92 18.54
C VAL A 103 10.12 7.65 19.94
N CYS A 104 9.39 6.55 20.13
CA CYS A 104 8.95 6.06 21.44
C CYS A 104 10.07 5.42 22.30
N GLY A 105 11.34 5.51 21.88
CA GLY A 105 12.50 5.02 22.64
C GLY A 105 12.75 3.52 22.53
N ARG A 106 12.10 2.80 21.60
CA ARG A 106 12.44 1.40 21.34
C ARG A 106 13.73 1.31 20.52
N GLU A 107 14.55 0.34 20.86
CA GLU A 107 15.72 -0.01 20.06
C GLU A 107 15.27 -0.72 18.77
N ILE A 108 15.71 -0.21 17.62
CA ILE A 108 15.32 -0.71 16.31
C ILE A 108 16.47 -1.46 15.65
N GLY A 109 16.22 -2.71 15.29
CA GLY A 109 17.14 -3.54 14.54
C GLY A 109 17.39 -3.01 13.13
N ARG A 110 18.51 -3.41 12.53
CA ARG A 110 18.90 -2.97 11.18
C ARG A 110 17.77 -3.17 10.17
N THR A 111 17.43 -2.09 9.46
CA THR A 111 16.33 -2.06 8.49
C THR A 111 16.88 -1.70 7.13
N ILE A 112 16.78 -2.60 6.16
CA ILE A 112 17.30 -2.41 4.79
C ILE A 112 16.13 -2.47 3.83
N LEU A 113 16.02 -1.49 2.94
CA LEU A 113 15.09 -1.48 1.82
C LEU A 113 15.87 -1.44 0.50
N SER A 114 15.74 -2.49 -0.31
CA SER A 114 16.21 -2.49 -1.69
C SER A 114 15.02 -2.22 -2.61
N TYR A 115 15.09 -1.12 -3.37
CA TYR A 115 14.01 -0.66 -4.23
C TYR A 115 14.42 -0.55 -5.70
N GLY A 116 13.54 -0.98 -6.61
CA GLY A 116 13.72 -0.88 -8.06
C GLY A 116 12.59 -0.13 -8.79
N CYS A 117 12.96 0.73 -9.74
CA CYS A 117 12.04 1.45 -10.64
C CYS A 117 12.71 1.70 -12.01
N ARG A 118 12.01 2.32 -12.96
CA ARG A 118 12.51 2.70 -14.30
C ARG A 118 12.82 4.18 -14.38
#